data_AF-A0A8H5BMV8-F1
#
_entry.id   AF-A0A8H5BMV8-F1
#
_cell.length_a   1.000
_cell.length_b   1.000
_cell.length_c   1.000
_cell.angle_alpha   90.00
_cell.angle_beta   90.00
_cell.angle_gamma   90.00
#
_symmetry.space_group_name_H-M   'P 1'
#
loop_
_entity.id
_entity.type
_entity.pdbx_description
1 polymer ?
#
loop_
_entity_poly.entity_id
_entity_poly.type
_entity_poly.pdbx_seq_one_letter_code
_entity_poly.pdbx_strand_id
1 'polypeptide(L)'
;MDRRHGTEGKYGIAGGQLISKESERNLNIARDLCQRRKPNEAVPYIMKALEDPHNLDAAIELAFVAPTPKDCVQVLEEAARRGKKILLEEWLGPTAFDDDGEFVGNYWALLETRPYMRVLQAIARMTFETGQYTKSTKTQIEMLRLCPGDNLAVRKNLGSALIRDGRYADALYFAQAWLHDVFVTAPVRGGTLFKEPSKDTLSDEEEAKFSTYCCGELIHTAALASFKLFGDCEQSRQYLRIASKANPHILLRILGKIRRPDEINRLPRTINGPEDAHDYLWLSQDLWMEDSVWEWANNNPDAKQVILKNCSRPGCRVREADIAQFKRCSACHLVSYCDPQCQRAHWSEHKKACKEHQAIKAATKAFSLGKPVAKDAIIMAATDFTPNGIVTTVPKRKKT
;
A
#
# COMPACT_ATOMS: atom_id res chain seq x y z
N MET A 1 4.81 -10.09 6.58
CA MET A 1 5.94 -10.04 7.52
C MET A 1 6.28 -11.45 7.99
N ASP A 2 7.49 -11.92 7.69
CA ASP A 2 8.03 -13.13 8.32
C ASP A 2 8.39 -12.80 9.77
N ARG A 3 7.65 -13.38 10.70
CA ARG A 3 7.66 -13.02 12.11
C ARG A 3 8.81 -13.63 12.89
N ARG A 4 9.67 -14.36 12.20
CA ARG A 4 10.96 -14.85 12.71
C ARG A 4 12.01 -13.73 12.82
N HIS A 5 11.68 -12.52 12.36
CA HIS A 5 12.56 -11.36 12.41
C HIS A 5 11.96 -10.25 13.28
N GLY A 6 12.82 -9.35 13.76
CA GLY A 6 12.42 -8.22 14.61
C GLY A 6 12.01 -8.64 16.03
N THR A 7 11.20 -7.81 16.68
CA THR A 7 10.84 -7.98 18.09
C THR A 7 10.09 -9.29 18.34
N GLU A 8 9.07 -9.64 17.54
CA GLU A 8 8.34 -10.90 17.68
C GLU A 8 9.21 -12.13 17.34
N GLY A 9 10.23 -12.00 16.49
CA GLY A 9 11.19 -13.08 16.26
C GLY A 9 12.11 -13.36 17.46
N LYS A 10 12.38 -12.33 18.28
CA LYS A 10 13.22 -12.44 19.48
C LYS A 10 12.43 -12.92 20.69
N TYR A 11 11.22 -12.38 20.88
CA TYR A 11 10.43 -12.61 22.09
C TYR A 11 9.31 -13.64 21.90
N GLY A 12 8.95 -13.98 20.66
CA GLY A 12 7.78 -14.78 20.32
C GLY A 12 6.63 -13.91 19.79
N ILE A 13 5.69 -14.53 19.07
CA ILE A 13 4.46 -13.84 18.62
C ILE A 13 3.72 -13.31 19.86
N ALA A 14 3.18 -12.10 19.78
CA ALA A 14 2.52 -11.46 20.92
C ALA A 14 3.46 -11.33 22.15
N GLY A 15 4.76 -11.10 21.92
CA GLY A 15 5.75 -11.01 23.00
C GLY A 15 6.08 -12.33 23.68
N GLY A 16 5.54 -13.45 23.19
CA GLY A 16 5.79 -14.82 23.70
C GLY A 16 5.08 -15.15 25.01
N GLN A 17 4.21 -14.27 25.51
CA GLN A 17 3.46 -14.49 26.74
C GLN A 17 2.05 -15.03 26.49
N LEU A 18 1.39 -14.53 25.44
CA LEU A 18 0.00 -14.86 25.14
C LEU A 18 -0.16 -16.19 24.39
N ILE A 19 0.85 -16.58 23.60
CA ILE A 19 0.77 -17.73 22.69
C ILE A 19 1.81 -18.78 23.12
N SER A 20 1.37 -20.02 23.24
CA SER A 20 2.23 -21.15 23.56
C SER A 20 3.29 -21.40 22.48
N LYS A 21 4.50 -21.79 22.90
CA LYS A 21 5.60 -22.13 21.98
C LYS A 21 5.24 -23.26 21.02
N GLU A 22 4.40 -24.20 21.46
CA GLU A 22 3.91 -25.29 20.61
C GLU A 22 2.98 -24.77 19.51
N SER A 23 2.02 -23.92 19.85
CA SER A 23 1.14 -23.29 18.87
C SER A 23 1.93 -22.44 17.86
N GLU A 24 2.89 -21.65 18.33
CA GLU A 24 3.78 -20.87 17.47
C GLU A 24 4.62 -21.75 16.53
N ARG A 25 5.15 -22.88 17.03
CA ARG A 25 5.90 -23.84 16.21
C ARG A 25 5.04 -24.43 15.10
N ASN A 26 3.82 -24.86 15.42
CA ASN A 26 2.89 -25.42 14.44
C ASN A 26 2.51 -24.36 13.38
N LEU A 27 2.25 -23.13 13.80
CA LEU A 27 1.96 -22.02 12.88
C LEU A 27 3.13 -21.74 11.92
N ASN A 28 4.37 -21.79 12.40
CA ASN A 28 5.54 -21.59 11.55
C ASN A 28 5.70 -22.72 10.52
N ILE A 29 5.40 -23.97 10.87
CA ILE A 29 5.37 -25.10 9.92
C ILE A 29 4.29 -24.87 8.84
N ALA A 30 3.08 -24.49 9.25
CA ALA A 30 1.98 -24.18 8.33
C ALA A 30 2.39 -23.10 7.32
N ARG A 31 3.00 -22.01 7.80
CA ARG A 31 3.49 -20.92 6.94
C ARG A 31 4.55 -21.36 5.95
N ASP A 32 5.53 -22.14 6.38
CA ASP A 32 6.57 -22.66 5.50
C ASP A 32 5.97 -23.55 4.39
N LEU A 33 4.92 -24.32 4.69
CA LEU A 33 4.17 -25.10 3.71
C LEU A 33 3.38 -24.21 2.74
N CYS A 34 2.68 -23.20 3.23
CA CYS A 34 1.98 -22.20 2.41
C CYS A 34 2.95 -21.47 1.46
N GLN A 35 4.14 -21.07 1.94
CA GLN A 35 5.19 -20.46 1.11
C GLN A 35 5.69 -21.39 0.00
N ARG A 36 5.74 -22.70 0.27
CA ARG A 36 6.05 -23.74 -0.71
C ARG A 36 4.86 -24.12 -1.60
N ARG A 37 3.77 -23.34 -1.57
CA ARG A 37 2.53 -23.56 -2.32
C ARG A 37 1.84 -24.90 -2.01
N LYS A 38 1.92 -25.32 -0.75
CA LYS A 38 1.28 -26.54 -0.23
C LYS A 38 0.23 -26.21 0.85
N PRO A 39 -0.82 -25.43 0.53
CA PRO A 39 -1.80 -24.98 1.53
C PRO A 39 -2.57 -26.15 2.16
N ASN A 40 -2.86 -27.21 1.41
CA ASN A 40 -3.58 -28.38 1.93
C ASN A 40 -2.74 -29.14 2.97
N GLU A 41 -1.43 -29.24 2.77
CA GLU A 41 -0.51 -29.84 3.75
C GLU A 41 -0.36 -28.97 5.01
N ALA A 42 -0.65 -27.67 4.92
CA ALA A 42 -0.57 -26.75 6.05
C ALA A 42 -1.74 -26.90 7.03
N VAL A 43 -2.93 -27.31 6.55
CA VAL A 43 -4.17 -27.37 7.34
C VAL A 43 -4.03 -28.13 8.67
N PRO A 44 -3.43 -29.34 8.74
CA PRO A 44 -3.27 -30.04 10.01
C PRO A 44 -2.44 -29.26 11.04
N TYR A 45 -1.44 -28.50 10.60
CA TYR A 45 -0.61 -27.67 11.47
C TYR A 45 -1.33 -26.39 11.89
N ILE A 46 -2.16 -25.81 11.01
CA ILE A 46 -3.05 -24.70 11.35
C ILE A 46 -4.02 -25.14 12.46
N MET A 47 -4.64 -26.31 12.32
CA MET A 47 -5.57 -26.84 13.32
C MET A 47 -4.89 -27.06 14.68
N LYS A 48 -3.68 -27.65 14.69
CA LYS A 48 -2.89 -27.77 15.92
C LYS A 48 -2.54 -26.42 16.55
N ALA A 49 -2.20 -25.42 15.74
CA ALA A 49 -1.94 -24.09 16.26
C ALA A 49 -3.20 -23.43 16.87
N LEU A 50 -4.38 -23.72 16.32
CA LEU A 50 -5.67 -23.21 16.80
C LEU A 50 -6.19 -23.86 18.08
N GLU A 51 -5.59 -24.97 18.54
CA GLU A 51 -5.85 -25.52 19.87
C GLU A 51 -5.52 -24.49 20.97
N ASP A 52 -4.58 -23.58 20.71
CA ASP A 52 -4.36 -22.38 21.50
C ASP A 52 -5.28 -21.23 21.01
N PRO A 53 -6.32 -20.86 21.78
CA PRO A 53 -7.29 -19.86 21.34
C PRO A 53 -6.69 -18.45 21.18
N HIS A 54 -5.52 -18.19 21.79
CA HIS A 54 -4.83 -16.91 21.69
C HIS A 54 -4.10 -16.71 20.37
N ASN A 55 -3.85 -17.80 19.62
CA ASN A 55 -3.15 -17.72 18.35
C ASN A 55 -4.08 -17.24 17.23
N LEU A 56 -4.44 -15.95 17.26
CA LEU A 56 -5.27 -15.29 16.24
C LEU A 56 -4.64 -15.35 14.85
N ASP A 57 -3.33 -15.47 14.79
CA ASP A 57 -2.62 -15.55 13.53
C ASP A 57 -2.75 -16.90 12.83
N ALA A 58 -2.95 -17.98 13.59
CA ALA A 58 -3.37 -19.25 13.02
C ALA A 58 -4.77 -19.15 12.39
N ALA A 59 -5.67 -18.36 12.97
CA ALA A 59 -6.99 -18.12 12.38
C ALA A 59 -6.91 -17.33 11.06
N ILE A 60 -5.92 -16.44 10.92
CA ILE A 60 -5.63 -15.78 9.64
C ILE A 60 -5.19 -16.80 8.58
N GLU A 61 -4.28 -17.72 8.91
CA GLU A 61 -3.86 -18.77 7.97
C GLU A 61 -5.05 -19.67 7.58
N LEU A 62 -5.90 -20.03 8.55
CA LEU A 62 -7.13 -20.79 8.30
C LEU A 62 -8.05 -20.05 7.32
N ALA A 63 -8.24 -18.74 7.51
CA ALA A 63 -9.08 -17.94 6.64
C ALA A 63 -8.58 -17.93 5.18
N PHE A 64 -7.26 -17.90 4.97
CA PHE A 64 -6.68 -17.90 3.61
C PHE A 64 -6.71 -19.27 2.91
N VAL A 65 -6.94 -20.35 3.64
CA VAL A 65 -7.18 -21.69 3.07
C VAL A 65 -8.66 -22.08 3.06
N ALA A 66 -9.54 -21.16 3.47
CA ALA A 66 -10.98 -21.40 3.49
C ALA A 66 -11.54 -21.59 2.06
N PRO A 67 -12.59 -22.42 1.88
CA PRO A 67 -13.09 -22.77 0.55
C PRO A 67 -13.65 -21.60 -0.25
N THR A 68 -14.25 -20.62 0.44
CA THR A 68 -14.88 -19.47 -0.20
C THR A 68 -14.44 -18.14 0.43
N PRO A 69 -14.51 -17.02 -0.32
CA PRO A 69 -14.25 -15.70 0.25
C PRO A 69 -15.18 -15.35 1.42
N LYS A 70 -16.41 -15.88 1.43
CA LYS A 70 -17.35 -15.69 2.53
C LYS A 70 -16.88 -16.39 3.81
N ASP A 71 -16.43 -17.63 3.69
CA ASP A 71 -15.88 -18.39 4.81
C ASP A 71 -14.61 -17.73 5.36
N CYS A 72 -13.76 -17.22 4.47
CA CYS A 72 -12.58 -16.43 4.84
C CYS A 72 -12.96 -15.24 5.72
N VAL A 73 -13.92 -14.41 5.29
CA VAL A 73 -14.38 -13.26 6.08
C VAL A 73 -14.98 -13.69 7.41
N GLN A 74 -15.78 -14.76 7.44
CA GLN A 74 -16.40 -15.26 8.66
C GLN A 74 -15.35 -15.72 9.69
N VAL A 75 -14.32 -16.47 9.27
CA VAL A 75 -13.22 -16.90 10.15
C VAL A 75 -12.47 -15.69 10.72
N LEU A 76 -12.22 -14.67 9.90
CA LEU A 76 -11.55 -13.45 10.36
C LEU A 76 -12.39 -12.65 11.35
N GLU A 77 -13.71 -12.54 11.13
CA GLU A 77 -14.63 -11.85 12.05
C GLU A 77 -14.73 -12.57 13.41
N GLU A 78 -14.76 -13.91 13.40
CA GLU A 78 -14.67 -14.71 14.62
C GLU A 78 -13.36 -14.45 15.36
N ALA A 79 -12.24 -14.48 14.63
CA ALA A 79 -10.92 -14.21 15.19
C ALA A 79 -10.83 -12.79 15.78
N ALA A 80 -11.44 -11.78 15.15
CA ALA A 80 -11.48 -10.43 15.67
C ALA A 80 -12.30 -10.35 16.96
N ARG A 81 -13.47 -10.99 17.00
CA ARG A 81 -14.30 -11.01 18.23
C ARG A 81 -13.57 -11.68 19.39
N ARG A 82 -12.93 -12.82 19.11
CA ARG A 82 -12.10 -13.54 20.10
C ARG A 82 -10.91 -12.69 20.55
N GLY A 83 -10.19 -12.08 19.62
CA GLY A 83 -9.05 -11.22 19.95
C GLY A 83 -9.44 -10.00 20.79
N LYS A 84 -10.56 -9.36 20.46
CA LYS A 84 -11.12 -8.25 21.25
C LYS A 84 -11.47 -8.71 22.67
N LYS A 85 -12.09 -9.89 22.80
CA LYS A 85 -12.42 -10.50 24.09
C LYS A 85 -11.17 -10.74 24.94
N ILE A 86 -10.15 -11.39 24.37
CA ILE A 86 -8.86 -11.65 25.06
C ILE A 86 -8.25 -10.35 25.58
N LEU A 87 -8.20 -9.30 24.75
CA LEU A 87 -7.63 -8.01 25.16
C LEU A 87 -8.44 -7.35 26.28
N LEU A 88 -9.76 -7.41 26.25
CA LEU A 88 -10.64 -6.80 27.25
C LEU A 88 -10.69 -7.56 28.59
N GLU A 89 -10.74 -8.89 28.52
CA GLU A 89 -11.06 -9.72 29.70
C GLU A 89 -9.83 -10.37 30.32
N GLU A 90 -8.78 -10.63 29.54
CA GLU A 90 -7.66 -11.47 29.98
C GLU A 90 -6.32 -10.72 30.06
N TRP A 91 -6.14 -9.65 29.27
CA TRP A 91 -4.82 -9.02 29.12
C TRP A 91 -4.75 -7.53 29.50
N LEU A 92 -5.42 -6.65 28.75
CA LEU A 92 -5.32 -5.19 28.93
C LEU A 92 -6.40 -4.62 29.85
N GLY A 93 -7.53 -5.32 29.99
CA GLY A 93 -8.64 -4.91 30.86
C GLY A 93 -9.75 -4.14 30.13
N PRO A 94 -10.80 -3.72 30.86
CA PRO A 94 -12.04 -3.22 30.26
C PRO A 94 -11.87 -1.92 29.46
N THR A 95 -10.82 -1.14 29.75
CA THR A 95 -10.52 0.13 29.08
C THR A 95 -9.58 -0.02 27.88
N ALA A 96 -9.28 -1.26 27.46
CA ALA A 96 -8.35 -1.56 26.36
C ALA A 96 -8.65 -0.83 25.05
N PHE A 97 -9.92 -0.47 24.84
CA PHE A 97 -10.42 0.18 23.63
C PHE A 97 -11.03 1.56 23.92
N ASP A 98 -10.74 2.19 25.05
CA ASP A 98 -11.27 3.53 25.37
C ASP A 98 -10.35 4.61 24.81
N ASP A 99 -10.92 5.63 24.16
CA ASP A 99 -10.13 6.72 23.57
C ASP A 99 -9.38 7.55 24.61
N ASP A 100 -9.94 7.68 25.81
CA ASP A 100 -9.33 8.35 26.96
C ASP A 100 -8.49 7.39 27.83
N GLY A 101 -8.34 6.13 27.40
CA GLY A 101 -7.55 5.10 28.08
C GLY A 101 -6.07 5.12 27.70
N GLU A 102 -5.28 4.27 28.35
CA GLU A 102 -3.81 4.23 28.18
C GLU A 102 -3.36 3.55 26.87
N PHE A 103 -4.23 2.73 26.27
CA PHE A 103 -3.84 1.79 25.22
C PHE A 103 -4.15 2.29 23.81
N VAL A 104 -5.30 2.92 23.58
CA VAL A 104 -5.68 3.43 22.25
C VAL A 104 -4.63 4.46 21.79
N GLY A 105 -4.14 4.30 20.57
CA GLY A 105 -3.00 5.07 20.06
C GLY A 105 -1.66 4.33 20.15
N ASN A 106 -1.54 3.38 21.07
CA ASN A 106 -0.27 2.71 21.42
C ASN A 106 -0.21 1.24 21.00
N TYR A 107 -1.20 0.72 20.28
CA TYR A 107 -1.30 -0.72 19.97
C TYR A 107 -0.04 -1.27 19.29
N TRP A 108 0.63 -0.51 18.43
CA TRP A 108 1.86 -1.01 17.80
C TRP A 108 3.00 -1.31 18.80
N ALA A 109 3.12 -0.52 19.87
CA ALA A 109 4.14 -0.70 20.90
C ALA A 109 3.84 -1.91 21.80
N LEU A 110 2.57 -2.29 21.94
CA LEU A 110 2.09 -3.40 22.73
C LEU A 110 2.09 -4.68 21.87
N LEU A 111 3.08 -5.55 22.07
CA LEU A 111 3.28 -6.74 21.23
C LEU A 111 2.04 -7.63 21.22
N GLU A 112 1.32 -7.71 22.33
CA GLU A 112 0.16 -8.57 22.57
C GLU A 112 -1.07 -8.14 21.77
N THR A 113 -1.14 -6.88 21.34
CA THR A 113 -2.22 -6.40 20.48
C THR A 113 -1.97 -6.64 18.99
N ARG A 114 -0.72 -6.94 18.61
CA ARG A 114 -0.34 -7.09 17.19
C ARG A 114 -1.07 -8.22 16.47
N PRO A 115 -1.32 -9.40 17.06
CA PRO A 115 -2.16 -10.42 16.42
C PRO A 115 -3.56 -9.89 16.09
N TYR A 116 -4.20 -9.14 17.00
CA TYR A 116 -5.51 -8.54 16.76
C TYR A 116 -5.46 -7.51 15.63
N MET A 117 -4.45 -6.62 15.62
CA MET A 117 -4.28 -5.65 14.53
C MET A 117 -4.04 -6.32 13.16
N ARG A 118 -3.36 -7.47 13.13
CA ARG A 118 -3.19 -8.27 11.89
C ARG A 118 -4.50 -8.90 11.43
N VAL A 119 -5.35 -9.35 12.34
CA VAL A 119 -6.70 -9.83 11.99
C VAL A 119 -7.49 -8.69 11.35
N LEU A 120 -7.48 -7.48 11.94
CA LEU A 120 -8.14 -6.32 11.34
C LEU A 120 -7.59 -6.00 9.94
N GLN A 121 -6.27 -6.07 9.75
CA GLN A 121 -5.66 -5.86 8.43
C GLN A 121 -6.16 -6.89 7.41
N ALA A 122 -6.27 -8.16 7.80
CA ALA A 122 -6.80 -9.22 6.95
C ALA A 122 -8.29 -8.98 6.62
N ILE A 123 -9.11 -8.58 7.60
CA ILE A 123 -10.51 -8.20 7.38
C ILE A 123 -10.60 -7.05 6.38
N ALA A 124 -9.85 -5.97 6.60
CA ALA A 124 -9.85 -4.79 5.73
C ALA A 124 -9.56 -5.18 4.27
N ARG A 125 -8.54 -6.02 4.05
CA ARG A 125 -8.19 -6.51 2.72
C ARG A 125 -9.27 -7.40 2.10
N MET A 126 -9.72 -8.43 2.81
CA MET A 126 -10.66 -9.42 2.26
C MET A 126 -12.04 -8.83 2.01
N THR A 127 -12.50 -7.94 2.89
CA THR A 127 -13.77 -7.21 2.69
C THR A 127 -13.68 -6.26 1.50
N PHE A 128 -12.53 -5.64 1.25
CA PHE A 128 -12.33 -4.84 0.04
C PHE A 128 -12.36 -5.71 -1.23
N GLU A 129 -11.59 -6.81 -1.25
CA GLU A 129 -11.51 -7.73 -2.39
C GLU A 129 -12.87 -8.37 -2.72
N THR A 130 -13.74 -8.54 -1.72
CA THR A 130 -15.11 -9.08 -1.88
C THR A 130 -16.19 -8.02 -2.10
N GLY A 131 -15.82 -6.76 -2.29
CA GLY A 131 -16.77 -5.67 -2.58
C GLY A 131 -17.54 -5.12 -1.37
N GLN A 132 -17.22 -5.58 -0.16
CA GLN A 132 -17.79 -5.07 1.10
C GLN A 132 -17.06 -3.78 1.54
N TYR A 133 -17.10 -2.74 0.70
CA TYR A 133 -16.28 -1.53 0.87
C TYR A 133 -16.52 -0.79 2.19
N THR A 134 -17.77 -0.59 2.59
CA THR A 134 -18.10 0.06 3.87
C THR A 134 -17.51 -0.67 5.07
N LYS A 135 -17.50 -2.01 5.05
CA LYS A 135 -16.88 -2.81 6.12
C LYS A 135 -15.37 -2.64 6.13
N SER A 136 -14.73 -2.70 4.95
CA SER A 136 -13.30 -2.43 4.81
C SER A 136 -12.93 -1.05 5.35
N THR A 137 -13.65 -0.01 4.96
CA THR A 137 -13.44 1.37 5.40
C THR A 137 -13.54 1.50 6.92
N LYS A 138 -14.58 0.94 7.54
CA LYS A 138 -14.74 0.93 9.01
C LYS A 138 -13.58 0.22 9.71
N THR A 139 -13.14 -0.92 9.20
CA THR A 139 -12.00 -1.65 9.76
C THR A 139 -10.70 -0.85 9.65
N GLN A 140 -10.45 -0.20 8.51
CA GLN A 140 -9.26 0.65 8.32
C GLN A 140 -9.27 1.87 9.25
N ILE A 141 -10.44 2.48 9.48
CA ILE A 141 -10.61 3.57 10.45
C ILE A 141 -10.26 3.10 11.86
N GLU A 142 -10.78 1.95 12.29
CA GLU A 142 -10.45 1.38 13.60
C GLU A 142 -8.96 1.11 13.75
N MET A 143 -8.31 0.58 12.70
CA MET A 143 -6.87 0.34 12.73
C MET A 143 -6.06 1.62 12.94
N LEU A 144 -6.41 2.73 12.27
CA LEU A 144 -5.71 4.01 12.43
C LEU A 144 -6.06 4.71 13.75
N ARG A 145 -7.25 4.48 14.29
CA ARG A 145 -7.60 4.91 15.64
C ARG A 145 -6.73 4.21 16.69
N LEU A 146 -6.59 2.88 16.60
CA LEU A 146 -5.80 2.07 17.54
C LEU A 146 -4.29 2.27 17.35
N CYS A 147 -3.85 2.50 16.11
CA CYS A 147 -2.46 2.72 15.72
C CYS A 147 -2.32 3.95 14.77
N PRO A 148 -2.37 5.18 15.30
CA PRO A 148 -2.24 6.42 14.54
C PRO A 148 -0.94 6.55 13.77
N GLY A 149 0.15 5.98 14.31
CA GLY A 149 1.47 5.93 13.67
C GLY A 149 1.51 5.13 12.36
N ASP A 150 0.40 4.49 11.98
CA ASP A 150 0.22 3.79 10.70
C ASP A 150 1.31 2.76 10.42
N ASN A 151 1.76 2.04 11.45
CA ASN A 151 2.81 1.03 11.31
C ASN A 151 2.43 -0.15 10.41
N LEU A 152 1.14 -0.27 10.07
CA LEU A 152 0.57 -1.27 9.16
C LEU A 152 0.26 -0.71 7.76
N ALA A 153 0.66 0.55 7.47
CA ALA A 153 0.49 1.22 6.17
C ALA A 153 -0.96 1.24 5.65
N VAL A 154 -1.94 1.35 6.56
CA VAL A 154 -3.36 1.50 6.28
C VAL A 154 -3.66 2.83 5.60
N ARG A 155 -2.90 3.89 5.92
CA ARG A 155 -3.09 5.24 5.33
C ARG A 155 -3.10 5.22 3.81
N LYS A 156 -2.25 4.37 3.20
CA LYS A 156 -2.13 4.28 1.75
C LYS A 156 -3.44 3.86 1.06
N ASN A 157 -4.32 3.18 1.79
CA ASN A 157 -5.54 2.59 1.26
C ASN A 157 -6.81 3.34 1.70
N LEU A 158 -6.83 3.92 2.90
CA LEU A 158 -8.05 4.46 3.49
C LEU A 158 -8.67 5.58 2.65
N GLY A 159 -7.86 6.47 2.06
CA GLY A 159 -8.35 7.55 1.20
C GLY A 159 -9.20 7.03 0.03
N SER A 160 -8.69 6.03 -0.69
CA SER A 160 -9.42 5.37 -1.78
C SER A 160 -10.66 4.63 -1.28
N ALA A 161 -10.58 3.99 -0.11
CA ALA A 161 -11.70 3.28 0.49
C ALA A 161 -12.84 4.23 0.91
N LEU A 162 -12.52 5.42 1.44
CA LEU A 162 -13.49 6.46 1.80
C LEU A 162 -14.23 6.99 0.57
N ILE A 163 -13.52 7.30 -0.53
CA ILE A 163 -14.16 7.75 -1.78
C ILE A 163 -15.09 6.67 -2.32
N ARG A 164 -14.64 5.41 -2.30
CA ARG A 164 -15.45 4.27 -2.75
C ARG A 164 -16.70 4.03 -1.90
N ASP A 165 -16.62 4.35 -0.62
CA ASP A 165 -17.75 4.32 0.33
C ASP A 165 -18.65 5.58 0.23
N GLY A 166 -18.41 6.48 -0.73
CA GLY A 166 -19.17 7.72 -0.91
C GLY A 166 -18.87 8.81 0.13
N ARG A 167 -17.87 8.60 1.00
CA ARG A 167 -17.49 9.50 2.09
C ARG A 167 -16.46 10.53 1.61
N TYR A 168 -16.84 11.35 0.63
CA TYR A 168 -15.91 12.26 -0.03
C TYR A 168 -15.36 13.34 0.92
N ALA A 169 -16.19 13.91 1.80
CA ALA A 169 -15.76 14.91 2.80
C ALA A 169 -14.68 14.35 3.72
N ASP A 170 -14.90 13.13 4.19
CA ASP A 170 -13.97 12.41 5.06
C ASP A 170 -12.67 12.06 4.33
N ALA A 171 -12.75 11.67 3.06
CA ALA A 171 -11.58 11.40 2.23
C ALA A 171 -10.74 12.67 2.02
N LEU A 172 -11.37 13.81 1.78
CA LEU A 172 -10.67 15.09 1.62
C LEU A 172 -10.02 15.53 2.93
N TYR A 173 -10.77 15.50 4.03
CA TYR A 173 -10.24 15.84 5.36
C TYR A 173 -9.05 14.93 5.72
N PHE A 174 -9.20 13.63 5.50
CA PHE A 174 -8.16 12.65 5.76
C PHE A 174 -6.89 12.94 4.95
N ALA A 175 -7.03 13.21 3.65
CA ALA A 175 -5.90 13.55 2.81
C ALA A 175 -5.22 14.85 3.28
N GLN A 176 -5.99 15.90 3.57
CA GLN A 176 -5.48 17.17 4.10
C GLN A 176 -4.70 16.97 5.40
N ALA A 177 -5.27 16.25 6.36
CA ALA A 177 -4.62 15.98 7.65
C ALA A 177 -3.26 15.31 7.49
N TRP A 178 -3.12 14.39 6.54
CA TRP A 178 -1.85 13.71 6.31
C TRP A 178 -0.88 14.48 5.40
N LEU A 179 -1.35 15.39 4.53
CA LEU A 179 -0.49 16.19 3.65
C LEU A 179 0.41 17.16 4.41
N HIS A 180 -0.09 17.78 5.48
CA HIS A 180 0.67 18.75 6.26
C HIS A 180 1.72 18.10 7.20
N ASP A 181 1.58 16.80 7.50
CA ASP A 181 2.26 16.14 8.63
C ASP A 181 3.09 14.89 8.28
N VAL A 182 3.28 14.58 6.98
CA VAL A 182 3.75 13.28 6.45
C VAL A 182 5.01 12.68 7.12
N PHE A 183 5.87 13.50 7.74
CA PHE A 183 7.17 13.05 8.26
C PHE A 183 7.50 13.44 9.71
N VAL A 184 6.58 14.09 10.46
CA VAL A 184 6.90 14.61 11.81
C VAL A 184 6.05 13.95 12.88
N THR A 185 4.73 14.02 12.78
CA THR A 185 3.80 13.49 13.78
C THR A 185 2.53 13.00 13.11
N ALA A 186 2.07 11.80 13.45
CA ALA A 186 0.80 11.31 12.91
C ALA A 186 -0.37 12.22 13.37
N PRO A 187 -1.34 12.51 12.50
CA PRO A 187 -2.53 13.26 12.89
C PRO A 187 -3.30 12.54 14.01
N VAL A 188 -4.07 13.30 14.79
CA VAL A 188 -4.87 12.74 15.88
C VAL A 188 -5.77 11.61 15.37
N ARG A 189 -5.73 10.45 16.06
CA ARG A 189 -6.39 9.18 15.66
C ARG A 189 -6.08 8.76 14.22
N GLY A 190 -4.86 9.03 13.75
CA GLY A 190 -4.41 8.71 12.40
C GLY A 190 -5.21 9.42 11.31
N GLY A 191 -5.76 10.60 11.61
CA GLY A 191 -6.56 11.41 10.67
C GLY A 191 -8.03 10.99 10.56
N THR A 192 -8.51 10.12 11.46
CA THR A 192 -9.87 9.54 11.39
C THR A 192 -10.91 10.25 12.26
N LEU A 193 -10.57 11.41 12.84
CA LEU A 193 -11.54 12.23 13.57
C LEU A 193 -12.63 12.82 12.68
N PHE A 194 -12.36 12.97 11.37
CA PHE A 194 -13.26 13.50 10.35
C PHE A 194 -13.95 14.81 10.76
N LYS A 195 -13.36 15.93 10.34
CA LYS A 195 -13.98 17.27 10.46
C LYS A 195 -14.34 17.78 9.07
N GLU A 196 -15.00 18.93 9.01
CA GLU A 196 -15.23 19.60 7.74
C GLU A 196 -13.89 19.88 7.04
N PRO A 197 -13.69 19.41 5.80
CA PRO A 197 -12.46 19.66 5.05
C PRO A 197 -12.37 21.13 4.65
N SER A 198 -11.14 21.67 4.60
CA SER A 198 -10.92 23.02 4.10
C SER A 198 -11.21 23.09 2.59
N LYS A 199 -11.75 24.22 2.15
CA LYS A 199 -11.92 24.57 0.72
C LYS A 199 -10.79 25.47 0.20
N ASP A 200 -9.87 25.85 1.08
CA ASP A 200 -8.81 26.79 0.77
C ASP A 200 -7.78 26.13 -0.15
N THR A 201 -7.19 26.96 -1.00
CA THR A 201 -6.03 26.59 -1.82
C THR A 201 -4.76 26.66 -0.97
N LEU A 202 -3.80 25.83 -1.34
CA LEU A 202 -2.45 25.88 -0.80
C LEU A 202 -1.72 27.12 -1.30
N SER A 203 -0.82 27.65 -0.47
CA SER A 203 0.14 28.66 -0.90
C SER A 203 1.11 28.09 -1.95
N ASP A 204 1.77 28.97 -2.71
CA ASP A 204 2.77 28.57 -3.71
C ASP A 204 3.91 27.74 -3.11
N GLU A 205 4.32 28.06 -1.88
CA GLU A 205 5.37 27.32 -1.16
C GLU A 205 4.93 25.90 -0.79
N GLU A 206 3.70 25.74 -0.29
CA GLU A 206 3.11 24.44 0.00
C GLU A 206 2.92 23.61 -1.27
N GLU A 207 2.44 24.22 -2.35
CA GLU A 207 2.29 23.56 -3.64
C GLU A 207 3.64 23.02 -4.15
N ALA A 208 4.70 23.83 -4.09
CA ALA A 208 6.04 23.43 -4.51
C ALA A 208 6.59 22.30 -3.64
N LYS A 209 6.41 22.39 -2.32
CA LYS A 209 6.80 21.36 -1.35
C LYS A 209 6.09 20.04 -1.64
N PHE A 210 4.77 20.05 -1.77
CA PHE A 210 4.00 18.83 -1.98
C PHE A 210 4.25 18.22 -3.36
N SER A 211 4.49 19.04 -4.39
CA SER A 211 4.85 18.54 -5.72
C SER A 211 6.13 17.68 -5.70
N THR A 212 6.98 17.84 -4.69
CA THR A 212 8.27 17.14 -4.58
C THR A 212 8.24 16.05 -3.50
N TYR A 213 7.61 16.30 -2.35
CA TYR A 213 7.80 15.49 -1.15
C TYR A 213 6.52 14.81 -0.63
N CYS A 214 5.35 15.03 -1.23
CA CYS A 214 4.12 14.40 -0.73
C CYS A 214 3.98 12.94 -1.19
N CYS A 215 3.21 12.15 -0.44
CA CYS A 215 2.79 10.82 -0.88
C CYS A 215 1.73 10.92 -1.98
N GLY A 216 2.01 10.29 -3.12
CA GLY A 216 1.21 10.36 -4.33
C GLY A 216 -0.22 9.90 -4.11
N GLU A 217 -0.45 8.83 -3.35
CA GLU A 217 -1.79 8.31 -3.07
C GLU A 217 -2.67 9.30 -2.30
N LEU A 218 -2.09 10.07 -1.37
CA LEU A 218 -2.82 11.06 -0.59
C LEU A 218 -3.22 12.26 -1.44
N ILE A 219 -2.30 12.81 -2.23
CA ILE A 219 -2.62 13.97 -3.07
C ILE A 219 -3.59 13.62 -4.20
N HIS A 220 -3.52 12.40 -4.74
CA HIS A 220 -4.53 11.93 -5.70
C HIS A 220 -5.89 11.73 -5.01
N THR A 221 -5.91 11.24 -3.77
CA THR A 221 -7.14 11.18 -2.96
C THR A 221 -7.71 12.59 -2.75
N ALA A 222 -6.90 13.57 -2.37
CA ALA A 222 -7.33 14.96 -2.19
C ALA A 222 -7.94 15.54 -3.47
N ALA A 223 -7.27 15.33 -4.62
CA ALA A 223 -7.76 15.79 -5.91
C ALA A 223 -9.13 15.19 -6.26
N LEU A 224 -9.26 13.86 -6.17
CA LEU A 224 -10.51 13.18 -6.49
C LEU A 224 -11.63 13.52 -5.51
N ALA A 225 -11.34 13.56 -4.21
CA ALA A 225 -12.33 13.88 -3.18
C ALA A 225 -12.80 15.34 -3.29
N SER A 226 -11.88 16.29 -3.51
CA SER A 226 -12.22 17.70 -3.73
C SER A 226 -13.10 17.87 -4.99
N PHE A 227 -12.77 17.21 -6.09
CA PHE A 227 -13.63 17.21 -7.28
C PHE A 227 -15.00 16.61 -7.03
N LYS A 228 -15.08 15.49 -6.31
CA LYS A 228 -16.36 14.84 -5.99
C LYS A 228 -17.25 15.69 -5.06
N LEU A 229 -16.66 16.52 -4.19
CA LEU A 229 -17.40 17.40 -3.29
C LEU A 229 -17.77 18.74 -3.91
N PHE A 230 -16.83 19.37 -4.60
CA PHE A 230 -16.89 20.78 -4.99
C PHE A 230 -16.88 20.98 -6.50
N GLY A 231 -16.76 19.89 -7.27
CA GLY A 231 -16.65 19.93 -8.72
C GLY A 231 -15.29 20.44 -9.20
N ASP A 232 -15.28 20.92 -10.44
CA ASP A 232 -14.10 21.54 -11.02
C ASP A 232 -13.92 22.96 -10.45
N CYS A 233 -13.05 23.08 -9.45
CA CYS A 233 -12.77 24.32 -8.73
C CYS A 233 -11.26 24.53 -8.61
N GLU A 234 -10.85 25.69 -8.11
CA GLU A 234 -9.43 26.03 -8.00
C GLU A 234 -8.65 25.02 -7.14
N GLN A 235 -9.22 24.60 -6.01
CA GLN A 235 -8.62 23.62 -5.11
C GLN A 235 -8.47 22.25 -5.79
N SER A 236 -9.51 21.73 -6.45
CA SER A 236 -9.43 20.42 -7.10
C SER A 236 -8.42 20.42 -8.24
N ARG A 237 -8.35 21.51 -9.03
CA ARG A 237 -7.33 21.71 -10.07
C ARG A 237 -5.92 21.80 -9.49
N GLN A 238 -5.73 22.51 -8.38
CA GLN A 238 -4.44 22.62 -7.70
C GLN A 238 -3.95 21.26 -7.21
N TYR A 239 -4.79 20.49 -6.50
CA TYR A 239 -4.42 19.14 -6.07
C TYR A 239 -4.13 18.21 -7.25
N LEU A 240 -4.89 18.28 -8.34
CA LEU A 240 -4.63 17.49 -9.54
C LEU A 240 -3.27 17.83 -10.18
N ARG A 241 -2.92 19.12 -10.23
CA ARG A 241 -1.61 19.59 -10.72
C ARG A 241 -0.48 19.06 -9.84
N ILE A 242 -0.60 19.12 -8.51
CA ILE A 242 0.38 18.54 -7.58
C ILE A 242 0.48 17.03 -7.78
N ALA A 243 -0.65 16.34 -7.84
CA ALA A 243 -0.74 14.90 -8.04
C ALA A 243 -0.01 14.45 -9.32
N SER A 244 -0.17 15.19 -10.41
CA SER A 244 0.53 14.93 -11.67
C SER A 244 2.05 14.96 -11.56
N LYS A 245 2.61 15.78 -10.65
CA LYS A 245 4.05 15.91 -10.41
C LYS A 245 4.54 14.89 -9.38
N ALA A 246 3.79 14.70 -8.31
CA ALA A 246 4.17 13.84 -7.19
C ALA A 246 4.23 12.36 -7.58
N ASN A 247 3.22 11.84 -8.30
CA ASN A 247 3.25 10.48 -8.83
C ASN A 247 2.60 10.42 -10.22
N PRO A 248 3.33 10.78 -11.29
CA PRO A 248 2.80 10.81 -12.66
C PRO A 248 2.34 9.44 -13.17
N HIS A 249 2.79 8.33 -12.58
CA HIS A 249 2.43 6.99 -13.01
C HIS A 249 0.92 6.69 -12.86
N ILE A 250 0.26 7.32 -11.90
CA ILE A 250 -1.18 7.15 -11.64
C ILE A 250 -1.98 7.80 -12.79
N LEU A 251 -1.82 9.10 -13.00
CA LEU A 251 -2.53 9.83 -14.07
C LEU A 251 -2.14 9.35 -15.46
N LEU A 252 -0.88 8.95 -15.71
CA LEU A 252 -0.48 8.33 -16.98
C LEU A 252 -1.38 7.14 -17.34
N ARG A 253 -1.71 6.29 -16.36
CA ARG A 253 -2.54 5.10 -16.59
C ARG A 253 -4.02 5.43 -16.70
N ILE A 254 -4.53 6.35 -15.88
CA ILE A 254 -5.93 6.80 -15.94
C ILE A 254 -6.20 7.50 -17.28
N LEU A 255 -5.44 8.55 -17.58
CA LEU A 255 -5.64 9.38 -18.76
C LEU A 255 -5.27 8.63 -20.05
N GLY A 256 -4.30 7.71 -20.00
CA GLY A 256 -4.01 6.80 -21.10
C GLY A 256 -4.99 5.64 -21.25
N LYS A 257 -6.07 5.59 -20.45
CA LYS A 257 -7.08 4.50 -20.40
C LYS A 257 -6.45 3.10 -20.32
N ILE A 258 -5.34 2.97 -19.61
CA ILE A 258 -4.64 1.70 -19.42
C ILE A 258 -5.42 0.87 -18.42
N ARG A 259 -5.75 -0.39 -18.76
CA ARG A 259 -6.56 -1.30 -17.92
C ARG A 259 -6.12 -1.29 -16.43
N ARG A 260 -7.11 -1.27 -15.54
CA ARG A 260 -6.93 -1.41 -14.08
C ARG A 260 -6.21 -2.70 -13.73
N PRO A 261 -5.27 -2.71 -12.76
CA PRO A 261 -4.75 -3.96 -12.24
C PRO A 261 -5.86 -4.85 -11.68
N ASP A 262 -5.75 -6.16 -11.90
CA ASP A 262 -6.69 -7.13 -11.34
C ASP A 262 -6.30 -7.53 -9.90
N GLU A 263 -5.02 -7.37 -9.54
CA GLU A 263 -4.47 -7.76 -8.23
C GLU A 263 -3.57 -6.66 -7.66
N ILE A 264 -3.37 -6.68 -6.34
CA ILE A 264 -2.39 -5.86 -5.63
C ILE A 264 -0.94 -6.21 -6.05
N ASN A 265 -0.04 -5.23 -6.02
CA ASN A 265 1.35 -5.44 -6.40
C ASN A 265 2.07 -6.40 -5.41
N ARG A 266 2.96 -7.25 -5.94
CA ARG A 266 3.75 -8.22 -5.14
C ARG A 266 5.22 -7.84 -5.01
N LEU A 267 5.64 -6.73 -5.62
CA LEU A 267 7.01 -6.22 -5.56
C LEU A 267 7.17 -5.20 -4.42
N PRO A 268 8.40 -4.92 -3.96
CA PRO A 268 8.67 -3.78 -3.09
C PRO A 268 8.09 -2.50 -3.65
N ARG A 269 7.57 -1.65 -2.77
CA ARG A 269 7.13 -0.32 -3.16
C ARG A 269 8.33 0.63 -3.04
N THR A 270 8.38 1.60 -3.92
CA THR A 270 9.21 2.79 -3.74
C THR A 270 8.24 3.96 -3.63
N ILE A 271 8.52 4.92 -2.74
CA ILE A 271 7.65 6.10 -2.59
C ILE A 271 7.42 6.75 -3.96
N ASN A 272 6.16 6.96 -4.30
CA ASN A 272 5.72 7.53 -5.59
C ASN A 272 6.19 6.77 -6.84
N GLY A 273 6.58 5.50 -6.68
CA GLY A 273 6.98 4.63 -7.77
C GLY A 273 5.80 4.01 -8.54
N PRO A 274 6.09 3.27 -9.62
CA PRO A 274 5.07 2.57 -10.38
C PRO A 274 4.39 1.45 -9.57
N GLU A 275 5.10 0.86 -8.59
CA GLU A 275 4.55 -0.13 -7.66
C GLU A 275 3.55 0.46 -6.66
N ASP A 276 3.80 1.67 -6.13
CA ASP A 276 2.84 2.41 -5.29
C ASP A 276 1.63 2.85 -6.13
N ALA A 277 1.87 3.36 -7.34
CA ALA A 277 0.81 3.72 -8.28
C ALA A 277 -0.07 2.53 -8.65
N HIS A 278 0.51 1.33 -8.78
CA HIS A 278 -0.24 0.11 -9.07
C HIS A 278 -1.28 -0.19 -7.98
N ASP A 279 -0.89 -0.09 -6.70
CA ASP A 279 -1.81 -0.36 -5.59
C ASP A 279 -2.94 0.67 -5.53
N TYR A 280 -2.62 1.96 -5.69
CA TYR A 280 -3.63 3.02 -5.77
C TYR A 280 -4.63 2.78 -6.91
N LEU A 281 -4.14 2.42 -8.10
CA LEU A 281 -4.97 2.16 -9.27
C LEU A 281 -5.83 0.90 -9.09
N TRP A 282 -5.29 -0.16 -8.48
CA TRP A 282 -6.09 -1.33 -8.11
C TRP A 282 -7.27 -0.95 -7.21
N LEU A 283 -7.04 -0.04 -6.24
CA LEU A 283 -8.05 0.41 -5.29
C LEU A 283 -9.07 1.39 -5.86
N SER A 284 -8.72 2.22 -6.85
CA SER A 284 -9.51 3.42 -7.16
C SER A 284 -9.64 3.78 -8.63
N GLN A 285 -8.95 3.10 -9.55
CA GLN A 285 -8.89 3.57 -10.94
C GLN A 285 -10.28 3.71 -11.59
N ASP A 286 -11.19 2.79 -11.34
CA ASP A 286 -12.57 2.85 -11.85
C ASP A 286 -13.31 4.12 -11.38
N LEU A 287 -13.00 4.65 -10.20
CA LEU A 287 -13.57 5.92 -9.70
C LEU A 287 -13.08 7.12 -10.54
N TRP A 288 -11.88 7.02 -11.11
CA TRP A 288 -11.33 8.00 -12.04
C TRP A 288 -11.83 7.83 -13.48
N MET A 289 -12.42 6.69 -13.80
CA MET A 289 -12.91 6.38 -15.14
C MET A 289 -14.37 6.79 -15.37
N GLU A 290 -15.05 7.37 -14.37
CA GLU A 290 -16.32 8.05 -14.58
C GLU A 290 -16.13 9.21 -15.57
N ASP A 291 -17.05 9.37 -16.53
CA ASP A 291 -16.87 10.30 -17.65
C ASP A 291 -16.54 11.72 -17.19
N SER A 292 -17.30 12.26 -16.22
CA SER A 292 -17.08 13.61 -15.69
C SER A 292 -15.72 13.77 -15.00
N VAL A 293 -15.25 12.75 -14.27
CA VAL A 293 -13.96 12.77 -13.57
C VAL A 293 -12.82 12.66 -14.57
N TRP A 294 -12.93 11.74 -15.52
CA TRP A 294 -11.90 11.52 -16.53
C TRP A 294 -11.76 12.74 -17.44
N GLU A 295 -12.87 13.32 -17.91
CA GLU A 295 -12.88 14.52 -18.75
C GLU A 295 -12.27 15.70 -18.02
N TRP A 296 -12.66 15.92 -16.76
CA TRP A 296 -12.06 16.96 -15.90
C TRP A 296 -10.53 16.80 -15.82
N ALA A 297 -10.05 15.60 -15.49
CA ALA A 297 -8.63 15.37 -15.34
C ALA A 297 -7.87 15.44 -16.67
N ASN A 298 -8.46 14.97 -17.77
CA ASN A 298 -7.87 15.00 -19.11
C ASN A 298 -7.86 16.40 -19.73
N ASN A 299 -8.82 17.26 -19.40
CA ASN A 299 -8.92 18.60 -19.94
C ASN A 299 -8.16 19.63 -19.10
N ASN A 300 -7.64 19.25 -17.92
CA ASN A 300 -6.77 20.11 -17.12
C ASN A 300 -5.38 20.26 -17.79
N PRO A 301 -5.03 21.45 -18.32
CA PRO A 301 -3.79 21.62 -19.08
C PRO A 301 -2.56 21.43 -18.19
N ASP A 302 -2.58 21.94 -16.96
CA ASP A 302 -1.42 21.88 -16.07
C ASP A 302 -1.05 20.43 -15.74
N ALA A 303 -2.05 19.60 -15.42
CA ALA A 303 -1.83 18.19 -15.16
C ALA A 303 -1.45 17.43 -16.44
N LYS A 304 -2.16 17.64 -17.55
CA LYS A 304 -1.91 16.93 -18.81
C LYS A 304 -0.49 17.18 -19.33
N GLN A 305 -0.02 18.43 -19.27
CA GLN A 305 1.31 18.81 -19.74
C GLN A 305 2.44 18.09 -18.99
N VAL A 306 2.28 17.84 -17.68
CA VAL A 306 3.27 17.08 -16.89
C VAL A 306 3.35 15.62 -17.33
N ILE A 307 2.22 15.03 -17.75
CA ILE A 307 2.15 13.61 -18.11
C ILE A 307 2.63 13.34 -19.54
N LEU A 308 2.41 14.27 -20.48
CA LEU A 308 2.83 14.13 -21.87
C LEU A 308 4.36 14.02 -21.99
N LYS A 309 4.81 12.99 -22.71
CA LYS A 309 6.24 12.68 -22.83
C LYS A 309 6.87 13.28 -24.07
N ASN A 310 8.16 13.60 -23.94
CA ASN A 310 9.03 13.86 -25.07
C ASN A 310 9.69 12.55 -25.55
N CYS A 311 10.01 12.48 -26.84
CA CYS A 311 10.76 11.37 -27.38
C CYS A 311 12.12 11.27 -26.69
N SER A 312 12.47 10.09 -26.19
CA SER A 312 13.71 9.87 -25.45
C SER A 312 14.97 9.82 -26.33
N ARG A 313 14.83 9.91 -27.67
CA ARG A 313 15.97 9.98 -28.57
C ARG A 313 16.61 11.39 -28.48
N PRO A 314 17.91 11.50 -28.18
CA PRO A 314 18.62 12.78 -28.26
C PRO A 314 18.44 13.46 -29.63
N GLY A 315 18.12 14.75 -29.63
CA GLY A 315 17.90 15.54 -30.84
C GLY A 315 16.49 15.42 -31.45
N CYS A 316 15.64 14.50 -30.98
CA CYS A 316 14.23 14.49 -31.35
C CYS A 316 13.44 15.47 -30.46
N ARG A 317 12.62 16.34 -31.06
CA ARG A 317 11.78 17.32 -30.34
C ARG A 317 10.29 16.97 -30.37
N VAL A 318 9.95 15.78 -30.87
CA VAL A 318 8.55 15.32 -30.93
C VAL A 318 8.05 15.05 -29.51
N ARG A 319 6.88 15.61 -29.22
CA ARG A 319 6.15 15.45 -27.96
C ARG A 319 4.82 14.76 -28.23
N GLU A 320 4.37 13.96 -27.27
CA GLU A 320 3.06 13.33 -27.33
C GLU A 320 1.96 14.40 -27.50
N ALA A 321 1.00 14.14 -28.39
CA ALA A 321 -0.25 14.88 -28.47
C ALA A 321 -1.28 14.32 -27.48
N ASP A 322 -1.29 12.99 -27.37
CA ASP A 322 -2.17 12.24 -26.47
C ASP A 322 -1.35 11.41 -25.47
N ILE A 323 -1.89 11.25 -24.27
CA ILE A 323 -1.22 10.53 -23.20
C ILE A 323 -1.03 9.06 -23.60
N ALA A 324 0.19 8.54 -23.40
CA ALA A 324 0.59 7.18 -23.73
C ALA A 324 0.55 6.84 -25.24
N GLN A 325 0.62 7.86 -26.11
CA GLN A 325 0.76 7.70 -27.56
C GLN A 325 2.09 7.02 -27.93
N PHE A 326 3.19 7.35 -27.26
CA PHE A 326 4.51 6.82 -27.59
C PHE A 326 4.70 5.39 -27.10
N LYS A 327 5.45 4.60 -27.86
CA LYS A 327 5.80 3.23 -27.45
C LYS A 327 7.00 3.27 -26.52
N ARG A 328 6.91 2.53 -25.41
CA ARG A 328 7.99 2.35 -24.44
C ARG A 328 8.93 1.25 -24.89
N CYS A 329 10.20 1.35 -24.52
CA CYS A 329 11.12 0.23 -24.64
C CYS A 329 10.56 -0.98 -23.87
N SER A 330 10.31 -2.10 -24.55
CA SER A 330 9.70 -3.30 -23.96
C SER A 330 10.59 -4.03 -22.95
N ALA A 331 11.87 -3.64 -22.86
CA ALA A 331 12.85 -4.25 -21.98
C ALA A 331 12.93 -3.56 -20.62
N CYS A 332 13.20 -2.26 -20.59
CA CYS A 332 13.35 -1.48 -19.34
C CYS A 332 12.11 -0.63 -19.00
N HIS A 333 11.30 -0.31 -20.01
CA HIS A 333 10.14 0.57 -19.92
C HIS A 333 10.46 2.02 -19.46
N LEU A 334 11.74 2.42 -19.34
CA LEU A 334 12.12 3.75 -18.86
C LEU A 334 12.03 4.84 -19.93
N VAL A 335 12.30 4.49 -21.19
CA VAL A 335 12.32 5.41 -22.33
C VAL A 335 11.11 5.19 -23.23
N SER A 336 10.65 6.27 -23.88
CA SER A 336 9.51 6.28 -24.78
C SER A 336 9.89 6.94 -26.11
N TYR A 337 9.43 6.39 -27.23
CA TYR A 337 9.79 6.87 -28.57
C TYR A 337 8.54 7.17 -29.39
N CYS A 338 8.61 8.27 -30.16
CA CYS A 338 7.56 8.63 -31.11
C CYS A 338 7.37 7.57 -32.21
N ASP A 339 8.44 6.85 -32.57
CA ASP A 339 8.42 5.82 -33.60
C ASP A 339 9.57 4.80 -33.44
N PRO A 340 9.51 3.64 -34.14
CA PRO A 340 10.57 2.62 -34.11
C PRO A 340 11.91 3.04 -34.74
N GLN A 341 11.96 4.06 -35.60
CA GLN A 341 13.22 4.58 -36.14
C GLN A 341 14.00 5.33 -35.05
N CYS A 342 13.32 6.17 -34.27
CA CYS A 342 13.92 6.85 -33.11
C CYS A 342 14.46 5.86 -32.08
N GLN A 343 13.74 4.77 -31.83
CA GLN A 343 14.21 3.70 -30.95
C GLN A 343 15.49 3.03 -31.48
N ARG A 344 15.53 2.67 -32.77
CA ARG A 344 16.69 2.04 -33.40
C ARG A 344 17.91 2.96 -33.41
N ALA A 345 17.70 4.24 -33.69
CA ALA A 345 18.77 5.23 -33.71
C ALA A 345 19.37 5.49 -32.31
N HIS A 346 18.57 5.45 -31.24
CA HIS A 346 19.06 5.62 -29.87
C HIS A 346 19.61 4.32 -29.24
N TRP A 347 19.45 3.17 -29.90
CA TRP A 347 19.74 1.87 -29.28
C TRP A 347 21.20 1.69 -28.87
N SER A 348 22.16 2.16 -29.67
CA SER A 348 23.60 2.07 -29.36
C SER A 348 23.95 2.71 -28.02
N GLU A 349 23.34 3.86 -27.71
CA GLU A 349 23.53 4.59 -26.45
C GLU A 349 22.68 3.99 -25.31
N HIS A 350 21.41 3.67 -25.58
CA HIS A 350 20.48 3.19 -24.56
C HIS A 350 20.76 1.77 -24.07
N LYS A 351 21.30 0.88 -24.92
CA LYS A 351 21.41 -0.57 -24.67
C LYS A 351 22.10 -0.90 -23.34
N LYS A 352 23.16 -0.17 -22.98
CA LYS A 352 23.90 -0.39 -21.74
C LYS A 352 23.03 -0.11 -20.52
N ALA A 353 22.49 1.10 -20.43
CA ALA A 353 21.58 1.51 -19.34
C ALA A 353 20.33 0.61 -19.26
N CYS A 354 19.80 0.18 -20.41
CA CYS A 354 18.67 -0.75 -20.46
C CYS A 354 18.99 -2.08 -19.78
N LYS A 355 20.14 -2.69 -20.09
CA LYS A 355 20.57 -3.97 -19.51
C LYS A 355 20.89 -3.85 -18.02
N GLU A 356 21.52 -2.75 -17.61
CA GLU A 356 21.79 -2.45 -16.20
C GLU A 356 20.49 -2.36 -15.40
N HIS A 357 19.50 -1.62 -15.91
CA HIS A 357 18.20 -1.52 -15.25
C HIS A 357 17.48 -2.87 -15.18
N GLN A 358 17.55 -3.70 -16.22
CA GLN A 358 16.99 -5.05 -16.20
C GLN A 358 17.66 -5.93 -15.15
N ALA A 359 18.99 -5.85 -15.02
CA ALA A 359 19.75 -6.58 -14.01
C ALA A 359 19.36 -6.15 -12.60
N ILE A 360 19.26 -4.83 -12.35
CA ILE A 360 18.81 -4.28 -11.06
C ILE A 360 17.40 -4.78 -10.74
N LYS A 361 16.45 -4.67 -11.69
CA LYS A 361 15.06 -5.11 -11.47
C LYS A 361 14.97 -6.62 -11.20
N ALA A 362 15.75 -7.42 -11.90
CA ALA A 362 15.81 -8.87 -11.68
C ALA A 362 16.41 -9.21 -10.31
N ALA A 363 17.49 -8.52 -9.91
CA ALA A 363 18.14 -8.68 -8.62
C ALA A 363 17.21 -8.27 -7.47
N THR A 364 16.57 -7.10 -7.55
CA THR A 364 15.58 -6.64 -6.57
C THR A 364 14.44 -7.63 -6.45
N LYS A 365 13.87 -8.10 -7.57
CA LYS A 365 12.80 -9.12 -7.55
C LYS A 365 13.26 -10.44 -6.92
N ALA A 366 14.47 -10.90 -7.23
CA ALA A 366 15.03 -12.12 -6.64
C ALA A 366 15.23 -11.97 -5.13
N PHE A 367 15.82 -10.84 -4.70
CA PHE A 367 16.00 -10.49 -3.29
C PHE A 367 14.68 -10.49 -2.52
N SER A 368 13.65 -9.81 -3.05
CA SER A 368 12.33 -9.72 -2.42
C SER A 368 11.60 -11.06 -2.33
N LEU A 369 11.90 -11.99 -3.23
CA LEU A 369 11.37 -13.35 -3.20
C LEU A 369 12.20 -14.30 -2.32
N GLY A 370 13.20 -13.78 -1.58
CA GLY A 370 14.10 -14.60 -0.76
C GLY A 370 15.02 -15.51 -1.57
N LYS A 371 15.21 -15.24 -2.87
CA LYS A 371 16.09 -16.01 -3.73
C LYS A 371 17.54 -15.49 -3.60
N PRO A 372 18.55 -16.36 -3.77
CA PRO A 372 19.94 -15.93 -3.81
C PRO A 372 20.17 -14.88 -4.90
N VAL A 373 20.96 -13.85 -4.57
CA VAL A 373 21.38 -12.80 -5.49
C VAL A 373 22.91 -12.78 -5.57
N ALA A 374 23.46 -12.41 -6.73
CA ALA A 374 24.90 -12.29 -6.92
C ALA A 374 25.50 -11.26 -5.95
N LYS A 375 26.75 -11.47 -5.51
CA LYS A 375 27.41 -10.62 -4.50
C LYS A 375 27.61 -9.17 -4.95
N ASP A 376 27.78 -8.98 -6.25
CA ASP A 376 28.01 -7.72 -6.95
C ASP A 376 26.72 -7.09 -7.49
N ALA A 377 25.55 -7.70 -7.22
CA ALA A 377 24.29 -7.13 -7.65
C ALA A 377 24.01 -5.80 -6.93
N ILE A 378 23.79 -4.75 -7.72
CA ILE A 378 23.35 -3.46 -7.22
C ILE A 378 21.87 -3.57 -6.87
N ILE A 379 21.60 -3.80 -5.58
CA ILE A 379 20.26 -3.71 -5.02
C ILE A 379 20.12 -2.29 -4.47
N MET A 380 19.48 -1.40 -5.24
CA MET A 380 18.99 -0.16 -4.67
C MET A 380 17.87 -0.51 -3.70
N ALA A 381 18.20 -0.59 -2.42
CA ALA A 381 17.20 -0.55 -1.37
C ALA A 381 16.58 0.84 -1.41
N ALA A 382 15.37 0.96 -1.95
CA ALA A 382 14.54 2.09 -1.55
C ALA A 382 14.40 2.00 -0.03
N THR A 383 14.68 3.11 0.65
CA THR A 383 14.29 3.30 2.03
C THR A 383 12.78 3.06 2.10
N ASP A 384 12.44 2.06 2.92
CA ASP A 384 11.15 1.82 3.55
C ASP A 384 10.18 0.77 2.94
N PHE A 385 9.95 -0.23 3.81
CA PHE A 385 8.87 -1.23 3.90
C PHE A 385 8.47 -2.01 2.65
N THR A 386 9.01 -3.24 2.55
CA THR A 386 8.33 -4.32 1.82
C THR A 386 7.22 -4.94 2.72
N PRO A 387 6.24 -5.67 2.14
CA PRO A 387 5.25 -6.43 2.92
C PRO A 387 5.84 -7.44 3.93
N ASN A 388 7.17 -7.64 3.88
CA ASN A 388 7.91 -8.53 4.77
C ASN A 388 8.79 -7.83 5.82
N GLY A 389 8.68 -6.51 6.01
CA GLY A 389 9.43 -5.76 7.02
C GLY A 389 10.79 -5.24 6.53
N ILE A 390 11.48 -4.52 7.42
CA ILE A 390 12.79 -3.87 7.18
C ILE A 390 13.86 -4.96 7.02
N VAL A 391 14.50 -5.03 5.86
CA VAL A 391 15.74 -5.82 5.71
C VAL A 391 16.93 -4.89 5.93
N THR A 392 17.33 -4.74 7.20
CA THR A 392 18.69 -4.29 7.55
C THR A 392 19.43 -5.51 8.04
N THR A 393 20.02 -6.29 7.13
CA THR A 393 21.27 -7.04 7.28
C THR A 393 21.51 -7.95 6.09
N VAL A 394 22.68 -7.81 5.48
CA VAL A 394 23.28 -8.80 4.59
C VAL A 394 23.46 -10.10 5.39
N PRO A 395 23.06 -11.28 4.88
CA PRO A 395 23.36 -12.53 5.56
C PRO A 395 24.87 -12.74 5.63
N LYS A 396 25.44 -12.84 6.84
CA LYS A 396 26.75 -13.48 7.00
C LYS A 396 26.62 -14.92 6.48
N ARG A 397 27.36 -15.25 5.42
CA ARG A 397 27.47 -16.63 4.93
C ARG A 397 27.94 -17.54 6.07
N LYS A 398 27.24 -18.66 6.29
CA LYS A 398 27.86 -19.83 6.91
C LYS A 398 29.02 -20.26 6.01
N LYS A 399 30.21 -20.36 6.58
CA LYS A 399 31.36 -21.00 5.95
C LYS A 399 30.99 -22.49 5.76
N THR A 400 30.97 -22.95 4.52
CA THR A 400 31.37 -24.33 4.19
C THR A 400 32.88 -24.35 4.11
#